data_AF-A0A085TCE1-F1
#
_entry.id   AF-A0A085TCE1-F1
#
_cell.length_a   1.000
_cell.length_b   1.000
_cell.length_c   1.000
_cell.angle_alpha   90.00
_cell.angle_beta   90.00
_cell.angle_gamma   90.00
#
_symmetry.space_group_name_H-M   'P 1'
#
loop_
_entity.id
_entity.type
_entity.pdbx_description
1 polymer ?
#
loop_
_entity_poly.entity_id
_entity_poly.type
_entity_poly.pdbx_seq_one_letter_code
_entity_poly.pdbx_strand_id
1 'polypeptide(L)'
;MAVAIYRGFNLQSAANSTEIWQVRIKNHVLTGNLAAVKKSIDWFCDTASIIDPKEFESIGQKREVSAGAQEQFNGFTIKNDTGEANEWYCFFNGRLIKGSKIAIQKHIEAYLVARQRAMQQQAQQKR
;
A
#
# COMPACT_ATOMS: atom_id res chain seq x y z
N MET A 1 19.24 9.94 -31.74
CA MET A 1 18.90 8.70 -31.00
C MET A 1 19.82 8.62 -29.80
N ALA A 2 19.29 8.76 -28.59
CA ALA A 2 20.10 8.58 -27.39
C ALA A 2 20.22 7.08 -27.10
N VAL A 3 21.44 6.61 -26.86
CA VAL A 3 21.71 5.25 -26.41
C VAL A 3 22.23 5.33 -24.99
N ALA A 4 21.60 4.62 -24.07
CA ALA A 4 22.03 4.52 -22.68
C ALA A 4 22.22 3.05 -22.32
N ILE A 5 23.15 2.75 -21.41
CA ILE A 5 23.39 1.38 -20.94
C ILE A 5 22.96 1.32 -19.48
N TYR A 6 22.12 0.34 -19.14
CA TYR A 6 21.65 0.11 -17.77
C TYR A 6 21.69 -1.39 -17.43
N ARG A 7 22.45 -1.76 -16.39
CA ARG A 7 22.68 -3.16 -15.98
C ARG A 7 23.08 -4.11 -17.13
N GLY A 8 23.84 -3.61 -18.10
CA GLY A 8 24.27 -4.37 -19.27
C GLY A 8 23.25 -4.43 -20.42
N PHE A 9 22.08 -3.79 -20.29
CA PHE A 9 21.10 -3.68 -21.37
C PHE A 9 21.21 -2.34 -22.09
N ASN A 10 21.09 -2.39 -23.42
CA ASN A 10 21.07 -1.21 -24.28
C ASN A 10 19.65 -0.64 -24.35
N LEU A 11 19.51 0.60 -23.89
CA LEU A 11 18.31 1.42 -23.96
C LEU A 11 18.44 2.36 -25.15
N GLN A 12 17.44 2.39 -26.01
CA GLN A 12 17.38 3.26 -27.17
C GLN A 12 16.18 4.19 -27.06
N SER A 13 16.39 5.49 -27.24
CA SER A 13 15.29 6.46 -27.31
C SER A 13 14.73 6.56 -28.74
N ALA A 14 13.43 6.82 -28.86
CA ALA A 14 12.83 7.13 -30.16
C ALA A 14 13.44 8.43 -30.75
N ALA A 15 13.54 8.52 -32.08
CA ALA A 15 14.16 9.65 -32.77
C ALA A 15 13.45 11.00 -32.51
N ASN A 16 12.16 10.97 -32.16
CA ASN A 16 11.31 12.15 -32.00
C ASN A 16 10.82 12.38 -30.56
N SER A 17 11.27 11.58 -29.58
CA SER A 17 10.84 11.73 -28.18
C SER A 17 11.91 11.24 -27.20
N THR A 18 12.22 12.06 -26.20
CA THR A 18 13.10 11.70 -25.07
C THR A 18 12.38 10.93 -23.97
N GLU A 19 11.06 10.80 -24.08
CA GLU A 19 10.19 10.17 -23.08
C GLU A 19 10.04 8.67 -23.31
N ILE A 20 10.08 8.22 -24.58
CA ILE A 20 9.88 6.83 -24.94
C ILE A 20 11.24 6.14 -25.14
N TRP A 21 11.47 5.14 -24.30
CA TRP A 21 12.66 4.32 -24.28
C TRP A 21 12.31 2.87 -24.62
N GLN A 22 13.19 2.24 -25.38
CA GLN A 22 13.08 0.85 -25.78
C GLN A 22 14.26 0.07 -25.23
N VAL A 23 14.00 -1.14 -24.72
CA VAL A 23 15.04 -2.10 -24.37
C VAL A 23 14.70 -3.46 -24.97
N ARG A 24 15.73 -4.17 -25.43
CA ARG A 24 15.60 -5.56 -25.88
C ARG A 24 16.15 -6.48 -24.81
N ILE A 25 15.28 -7.30 -24.21
CA ILE A 25 15.65 -8.33 -23.24
C ILE A 25 15.36 -9.69 -23.88
N LYS A 26 16.42 -10.44 -24.22
CA LYS A 26 16.32 -11.72 -24.94
C LYS A 26 15.52 -11.58 -26.25
N ASN A 27 14.31 -12.16 -26.30
CA ASN A 27 13.42 -12.14 -27.45
C ASN A 27 12.26 -11.13 -27.32
N HIS A 28 12.24 -10.34 -26.24
CA HIS A 28 11.20 -9.36 -25.97
C HIS A 28 11.74 -7.95 -26.14
N VAL A 29 10.97 -7.12 -26.84
CA VAL A 29 11.25 -5.70 -27.00
C VAL A 29 10.24 -4.96 -26.14
N LEU A 30 10.73 -4.34 -25.07
CA LEU A 30 9.95 -3.58 -24.12
C LEU A 30 10.07 -2.10 -24.46
N THR A 31 8.94 -1.40 -24.48
CA THR A 31 8.90 0.02 -24.86
C THR A 31 8.05 0.80 -23.87
N GLY A 32 8.57 1.87 -23.29
CA GLY A 32 7.84 2.68 -22.30
C GLY A 32 8.70 3.82 -21.76
N ASN A 33 8.26 4.46 -20.68
CA ASN A 33 9.04 5.54 -20.06
C ASN A 33 10.35 5.01 -19.44
N LEU A 34 11.41 5.82 -19.41
CA LEU A 34 12.73 5.48 -18.87
C LEU A 34 12.65 4.84 -17.48
N ALA A 35 11.81 5.36 -16.60
CA ALA A 35 11.63 4.85 -15.24
C ALA A 35 10.96 3.45 -15.23
N ALA A 36 9.93 3.25 -16.04
CA ALA A 36 9.24 1.97 -16.18
C ALA A 36 10.16 0.91 -16.79
N VAL A 37 10.91 1.27 -17.83
CA VAL A 37 11.86 0.38 -18.50
C VAL A 37 12.99 -0.03 -17.54
N LYS A 38 13.55 0.90 -16.76
CA LYS A 38 14.55 0.57 -15.73
C LYS A 38 14.01 -0.38 -14.66
N LYS A 39 12.75 -0.22 -14.24
CA LYS A 39 12.08 -1.14 -13.31
C LYS A 39 11.87 -2.53 -13.91
N SER A 40 11.42 -2.63 -15.17
CA SER A 40 11.31 -3.91 -15.87
C SER A 40 12.65 -4.65 -15.94
N ILE A 41 13.76 -3.92 -16.18
CA ILE A 41 15.11 -4.50 -16.21
C ILE A 41 15.53 -5.00 -14.82
N ASP A 42 15.28 -4.20 -13.77
CA ASP A 42 15.57 -4.58 -12.39
C ASP A 42 14.78 -5.82 -11.95
N TRP A 43 13.48 -5.83 -12.23
CA TRP A 43 12.61 -6.97 -11.97
C TRP A 43 13.06 -8.24 -12.70
N PHE A 44 13.44 -8.10 -13.98
CA PHE A 44 13.98 -9.22 -14.75
C PHE A 44 15.30 -9.73 -14.17
N CYS A 45 16.16 -8.83 -13.68
CA CYS A 45 17.42 -9.20 -13.06
C CYS A 45 17.21 -9.99 -11.76
N ASP A 46 16.16 -9.68 -10.98
CA ASP A 46 15.87 -10.31 -9.70
C ASP A 46 15.05 -11.61 -9.84
N THR A 47 14.02 -11.60 -10.68
CA THR A 47 13.02 -12.68 -10.78
C THR A 47 13.14 -13.56 -12.03
N ALA A 48 14.06 -13.23 -12.94
CA ALA A 48 14.18 -13.83 -14.29
C ALA A 48 12.89 -13.77 -15.14
N SER A 49 11.91 -12.97 -14.75
CA SER A 49 10.60 -12.83 -15.42
C SER A 49 10.49 -11.49 -16.13
N ILE A 50 9.91 -11.51 -17.34
CA ILE A 50 9.73 -10.31 -18.16
C ILE A 50 8.35 -9.74 -17.91
N ILE A 51 8.30 -8.53 -17.35
CA ILE A 51 7.06 -7.77 -17.18
C ILE A 51 7.12 -6.53 -18.07
N ASP A 52 6.05 -6.31 -18.83
CA ASP A 52 5.95 -5.19 -19.76
C ASP A 52 5.99 -3.84 -19.02
N PRO A 53 6.75 -2.84 -19.51
CA PRO A 53 6.83 -1.54 -18.87
C PRO A 53 5.46 -0.83 -18.79
N LYS A 54 4.51 -1.14 -19.68
CA LYS A 54 3.13 -0.65 -19.55
C LYS A 54 2.44 -1.15 -18.29
N GLU A 55 2.71 -2.38 -17.89
CA GLU A 55 2.23 -2.92 -16.62
C GLU A 55 2.84 -2.14 -15.45
N PHE A 56 4.08 -1.67 -15.55
CA PHE A 56 4.68 -0.81 -14.51
C PHE A 56 4.15 0.63 -14.50
N GLU A 57 3.72 1.17 -15.65
CA GLU A 57 2.99 2.44 -15.68
C GLU A 57 1.63 2.29 -15.00
N SER A 58 0.92 1.19 -15.26
CA SER A 58 -0.35 0.85 -14.62
C SER A 58 -0.18 0.52 -13.13
N ILE A 59 0.86 -0.22 -12.74
CA ILE A 59 1.20 -0.51 -11.33
C ILE A 59 1.71 0.74 -10.60
N GLY A 60 2.31 1.70 -11.32
CA GLY A 60 2.67 3.01 -10.79
C GLY A 60 1.45 3.84 -10.38
N GLN A 61 0.33 3.70 -11.10
CA GLN A 61 -0.96 4.27 -10.71
C GLN A 61 -1.71 3.38 -9.70
N LYS A 62 -1.57 2.05 -9.76
CA LYS A 62 -2.25 1.12 -8.86
C LYS A 62 -1.55 0.91 -7.51
N ARG A 63 -0.40 1.55 -7.30
CA ARG A 63 0.22 1.80 -5.99
C ARG A 63 0.06 3.26 -5.58
N GLU A 64 -1.05 3.90 -5.94
CA GLU A 64 -1.81 4.48 -4.84
C GLU A 64 -2.15 3.30 -3.94
N VAL A 65 -1.37 3.10 -2.87
CA VAL A 65 -1.85 2.39 -1.69
C VAL A 65 -3.23 2.98 -1.49
N SER A 66 -4.31 2.25 -1.86
CA SER A 66 -5.69 2.71 -1.70
C SER A 66 -5.73 3.32 -0.33
N ALA A 67 -5.79 4.65 -0.25
CA ALA A 67 -5.32 5.41 0.90
C ALA A 67 -5.84 4.73 2.14
N GLY A 68 -4.95 3.98 2.83
CA GLY A 68 -5.38 3.01 3.83
C GLY A 68 -6.31 3.76 4.76
N ALA A 69 -7.58 3.34 4.82
CA ALA A 69 -8.61 4.16 5.44
C ALA A 69 -8.28 4.22 6.93
N GLN A 70 -7.77 5.36 7.37
CA GLN A 70 -7.40 5.60 8.74
C GLN A 70 -8.44 6.52 9.36
N GLU A 71 -9.16 6.01 10.34
CA GLU A 71 -10.17 6.76 11.08
C GLU A 71 -9.79 6.82 12.56
N GLN A 72 -9.92 8.01 13.14
CA GLN A 72 -9.72 8.21 14.56
C GLN A 72 -11.08 8.17 15.28
N PHE A 73 -11.24 7.25 16.22
CA PHE A 73 -12.49 7.04 16.95
C PHE A 73 -12.23 7.04 18.46
N ASN A 74 -12.72 8.04 19.18
CA ASN A 74 -12.52 8.20 20.63
C ASN A 74 -11.04 8.11 21.08
N GLY A 75 -10.12 8.64 20.27
CA GLY A 75 -8.68 8.59 20.52
C GLY A 75 -8.01 7.27 20.13
N PHE A 76 -8.75 6.30 19.59
CA PHE A 76 -8.21 5.07 19.03
C PHE A 76 -8.05 5.19 17.52
N THR A 77 -6.94 4.69 16.98
CA THR A 77 -6.67 4.73 15.56
C THR A 77 -7.08 3.41 14.92
N ILE A 78 -8.13 3.46 14.11
CA ILE A 78 -8.60 2.33 13.32
C ILE A 78 -8.03 2.48 11.91
N LYS A 79 -7.43 1.41 11.39
CA LYS A 79 -6.79 1.39 10.08
C LYS A 79 -7.36 0.25 9.24
N ASN A 80 -7.34 0.45 7.93
CA ASN A 80 -7.70 -0.56 6.95
C ASN A 80 -6.73 -0.46 5.77
N ASP A 81 -5.84 -1.43 5.64
CA ASP A 81 -4.80 -1.43 4.60
C ASP A 81 -5.25 -2.11 3.29
N THR A 82 -6.29 -2.94 3.33
CA THR A 82 -6.78 -3.72 2.18
C THR A 82 -8.01 -3.13 1.51
N GLY A 83 -8.73 -2.23 2.19
CA GLY A 83 -9.96 -1.61 1.70
C GLY A 83 -11.21 -2.49 1.84
N GLU A 84 -11.08 -3.71 2.38
CA GLU A 84 -12.21 -4.60 2.62
C GLU A 84 -12.98 -4.20 3.90
N ALA A 85 -14.31 -4.27 3.87
CA ALA A 85 -15.17 -3.82 4.98
C ALA A 85 -14.92 -4.54 6.32
N ASN A 86 -14.32 -5.73 6.28
CA ASN A 86 -14.10 -6.62 7.43
C ASN A 86 -12.65 -6.68 7.92
N GLU A 87 -11.73 -5.98 7.26
CA GLU A 87 -10.30 -6.02 7.56
C GLU A 87 -9.80 -4.77 8.30
N TRP A 88 -10.69 -4.11 9.04
CA TRP A 88 -10.26 -3.03 9.91
C TRP A 88 -9.51 -3.61 11.11
N TYR A 89 -8.50 -2.88 11.57
CA TYR A 89 -7.79 -3.21 12.80
C TYR A 89 -7.55 -1.96 13.64
N CYS A 90 -7.46 -2.17 14.95
CA CYS A 90 -7.22 -1.12 15.93
C CYS A 90 -6.38 -1.68 17.08
N PHE A 91 -5.37 -0.93 17.51
CA PHE A 91 -4.68 -1.19 18.77
C PHE A 91 -5.49 -0.62 19.93
N PHE A 92 -6.01 -1.48 20.78
CA PHE A 92 -6.84 -1.12 21.92
C PHE A 92 -6.26 -1.73 23.20
N ASN A 93 -5.82 -0.88 24.13
CA ASN A 93 -5.31 -1.28 25.44
C ASN A 93 -4.20 -2.37 25.38
N GLY A 94 -3.27 -2.24 24.43
CA GLY A 94 -2.18 -3.19 24.21
C GLY A 94 -2.58 -4.47 23.46
N ARG A 95 -3.83 -4.60 23.01
CA ARG A 95 -4.31 -5.72 22.19
C ARG A 95 -4.68 -5.25 20.79
N LEU A 96 -4.30 -6.02 19.78
CA LEU A 96 -4.75 -5.80 18.42
C LEU A 96 -6.15 -6.41 18.27
N ILE A 97 -7.12 -5.58 17.91
CA ILE A 97 -8.48 -6.01 17.60
C ILE A 97 -8.68 -5.86 16.09
N LYS A 98 -9.17 -6.92 15.44
CA LYS A 98 -9.46 -6.95 14.01
C LYS A 98 -10.93 -7.30 13.78
N GLY A 99 -11.53 -6.74 12.72
CA GLY A 99 -12.89 -7.06 12.30
C GLY A 99 -13.53 -5.94 11.50
N SER A 100 -14.85 -5.97 11.36
CA SER A 100 -15.60 -4.90 10.70
C SER A 100 -15.52 -3.60 11.51
N LYS A 101 -15.48 -2.46 10.83
CA LYS A 101 -15.46 -1.11 11.45
C LYS A 101 -16.48 -0.96 12.58
N ILE A 102 -17.73 -1.36 12.33
CA ILE A 102 -18.84 -1.27 13.29
C ILE A 102 -18.57 -2.12 14.55
N ALA A 103 -17.98 -3.30 14.38
CA ALA A 103 -17.67 -4.18 15.51
C ALA A 103 -16.58 -3.57 16.40
N ILE A 104 -15.56 -2.95 15.79
CA ILE A 104 -14.48 -2.26 16.53
C ILE A 104 -15.04 -1.05 17.28
N GLN A 105 -15.84 -0.21 16.63
CA GLN A 105 -16.49 0.94 17.26
C GLN A 105 -17.35 0.52 18.46
N LYS A 106 -18.22 -0.48 18.27
CA LYS A 106 -19.09 -1.01 19.34
C LYS A 106 -18.29 -1.59 20.50
N HIS A 107 -17.15 -2.23 20.24
CA HIS A 107 -16.26 -2.75 21.28
C HIS A 107 -15.66 -1.62 22.13
N ILE A 108 -15.19 -0.56 21.46
CA ILE A 108 -14.63 0.63 22.12
C ILE A 108 -15.70 1.31 22.99
N GLU A 109 -16.91 1.50 22.46
CA GLU A 109 -18.03 2.10 23.20
C GLU A 109 -18.43 1.26 24.42
N ALA A 110 -18.58 -0.06 24.24
CA ALA A 110 -18.91 -0.95 25.34
C ALA A 110 -17.87 -0.90 26.46
N TYR A 111 -16.58 -0.82 26.09
CA TYR A 111 -15.50 -0.68 27.07
C TYR A 111 -15.56 0.64 27.84
N LEU A 112 -15.85 1.75 27.16
CA LEU A 112 -15.97 3.07 27.81
C LEU A 112 -17.13 3.10 28.81
N VAL A 113 -18.27 2.54 28.45
CA VAL A 113 -19.44 2.42 29.36
C VAL A 113 -19.11 1.54 30.56
N ALA A 114 -18.45 0.39 30.34
CA ALA A 114 -18.05 -0.51 31.42
C ALA A 114 -17.06 0.18 32.38
N ARG A 115 -16.08 0.91 31.84
CA ARG A 115 -15.10 1.65 32.64
C ARG A 115 -15.74 2.75 33.48
N GLN A 116 -16.72 3.47 32.93
CA GLN A 116 -17.42 4.52 33.67
C GLN A 116 -18.26 3.97 34.81
N ARG A 117 -18.98 2.86 34.58
CA ARG A 117 -19.75 2.18 35.64
C ARG A 117 -18.84 1.63 36.75
N ALA A 118 -17.72 1.03 36.40
CA ALA A 118 -16.75 0.53 37.38
C ALA A 118 -16.18 1.66 38.26
N MET A 119 -15.90 2.83 37.67
CA MET A 119 -15.42 3.99 38.40
C MET A 119 -16.47 4.56 39.37
N GLN A 120 -17.74 4.60 38.96
CA GLN A 120 -18.84 5.03 39.83
C GLN A 120 -19.06 4.07 41.00
N GLN A 121 -19.00 2.75 40.76
CA GLN A 121 -19.14 1.76 41.83
C GLN A 121 -18.00 1.83 42.84
N GLN A 122 -16.75 2.04 42.38
CA GLN A 122 -15.60 2.23 43.29
C GLN A 122 -15.71 3.52 44.11
N ALA A 123 -16.21 4.61 43.52
CA ALA A 123 -16.42 5.87 44.24
C ALA A 123 -17.54 5.75 45.30
N GLN A 124 -18.57 4.95 45.03
CA GLN A 124 -19.69 4.74 45.95
C GLN A 124 -19.36 3.75 47.07
N GLN A 125 -18.45 2.80 46.85
CA GLN A 125 -18.00 1.82 47.85
C GLN A 125 -16.91 2.39 48.79
N LYS A 126 -16.36 3.58 48.49
CA LYS A 126 -15.37 4.31 49.32
C LYS A 126 -15.99 5.42 50.20
N ARG A 127 -17.32 5.58 50.22
CA ARG A 127 -18.03 6.41 51.19
C ARG A 127 -18.66 5.53 52.25
#